data_AF-A0A960J358-F1
#
_entry.id   AF-A0A960J358-F1
#
_cell.length_a   1.000
_cell.length_b   1.000
_cell.length_c   1.000
_cell.angle_alpha   90.00
_cell.angle_beta   90.00
_cell.angle_gamma   90.00
#
_symmetry.space_group_name_H-M   'P 1'
#
loop_
_entity.id
_entity.type
_entity.pdbx_description
1 polymer ?
#
loop_
_entity_poly.entity_id
_entity_poly.type
_entity_poly.pdbx_seq_one_letter_code
_entity_poly.pdbx_strand_id
1 'polypeptide(L)' 'MGERSEFQGVIGRTRPESTPWWPPEPRPPEGAPNVLVVVLDDVGFAQLGCYGSDLDTPNLDALAAGGLQYTNFHTTA' A
#
# COMPACT_ATOMS: atom_id res chain seq x y z
N MET A 1 -6.96 -4.78 18.07
CA MET A 1 -7.64 -3.48 18.19
C MET A 1 -6.65 -2.56 18.89
N GLY A 2 -5.90 -1.74 18.14
CA GLY A 2 -4.86 -0.88 18.74
C GLY A 2 -5.46 0.10 19.74
N GLU A 3 -4.76 0.35 20.84
CA GLU A 3 -5.13 1.36 21.82
C GLU A 3 -5.33 2.72 21.12
N ARG A 4 -6.49 3.35 21.32
CA ARG A 4 -6.71 4.71 20.83
C ARG A 4 -5.90 5.65 21.69
N SER A 5 -4.74 6.06 21.19
CA SER A 5 -3.92 7.09 21.84
C SER A 5 -4.64 8.45 21.79
N GLU A 6 -4.71 9.12 22.93
CA GLU A 6 -5.30 10.47 23.01
C GLU A 6 -4.39 11.49 22.30
N PHE A 7 -5.00 12.45 21.61
CA PHE A 7 -4.29 13.52 20.90
C PHE A 7 -3.47 14.37 21.89
N GLN A 8 -2.14 14.46 21.68
CA GLN A 8 -1.23 15.24 22.55
C GLN A 8 -0.79 16.58 21.92
N GLY A 9 -1.43 17.00 20.83
CA GLY A 9 -1.14 18.29 20.21
C GLY A 9 -1.91 19.43 20.88
N VAL A 10 -1.83 20.62 20.29
CA VAL A 10 -2.55 21.80 20.75
C VAL A 10 -3.53 22.23 19.66
N ILE A 11 -4.82 22.34 19.99
CA ILE A 11 -5.83 22.91 19.11
C ILE A 11 -5.98 24.39 19.46
N GLY A 12 -5.37 25.25 18.64
CA GLY A 12 -5.52 26.70 18.73
C GLY A 12 -6.72 27.20 17.93
N ARG A 13 -7.05 28.49 18.04
CA ARG A 13 -8.11 29.10 17.22
C ARG A 13 -7.63 29.34 15.79
N THR A 14 -6.33 29.52 15.60
CA THR A 14 -5.70 29.72 14.30
C THR A 14 -4.60 28.68 14.04
N ARG A 15 -4.23 28.46 12.77
CA ARG A 15 -3.17 27.50 12.39
C ARG A 15 -1.85 27.76 13.13
N PRO A 16 -1.34 29.01 13.27
CA PRO A 16 -0.11 29.27 14.01
C PRO A 16 -0.18 28.95 15.52
N GLU A 17 -1.37 28.98 16.11
CA GLU A 17 -1.59 28.64 17.52
C GLU A 17 -1.74 27.12 17.75
N SER A 18 -1.81 26.34 16.68
CA SER A 18 -2.02 24.90 16.74
C SER A 18 -0.70 24.14 16.59
N THR A 19 -0.53 23.10 17.41
CA THR A 19 0.59 22.17 17.29
C THR A 19 0.04 20.82 16.83
N PRO A 20 0.38 20.34 15.62
CA PRO A 20 -0.07 19.04 15.19
C PRO A 20 0.65 17.96 15.99
N TRP A 21 -0.03 16.84 16.21
CA TRP A 21 0.54 15.67 16.85
C TRP A 21 0.05 14.41 16.14
N TRP A 22 0.95 13.46 15.98
CA TRP A 22 0.68 12.15 15.43
C TRP A 22 1.02 11.10 16.49
N PRO A 23 0.22 10.02 16.62
CA PRO A 23 0.59 8.92 17.49
C PRO A 23 1.91 8.30 17.02
N PRO A 24 2.66 7.63 17.93
CA PRO A 24 3.83 6.87 17.54
C PRO A 24 3.48 5.88 16.43
N GLU A 25 4.30 5.82 15.39
CA GLU A 25 4.11 4.84 14.33
C GLU A 25 4.23 3.43 14.92
N PRO A 26 3.23 2.55 14.70
CA PRO A 26 3.34 1.16 15.07
C PRO A 26 4.57 0.55 14.40
N ARG A 27 5.52 0.05 15.18
CA ARG A 27 6.68 -0.66 14.65
C ARG A 27 6.39 -2.16 14.62
N PRO A 28 6.72 -2.86 13.53
CA PRO A 28 6.62 -4.30 13.51
C PRO A 28 7.64 -4.91 14.48
N PRO A 29 7.38 -6.12 15.01
CA PRO A 29 8.35 -6.81 15.87
C PRO A 29 9.64 -7.14 15.10
N GLU A 30 10.72 -7.40 15.84
CA GLU A 30 11.97 -7.85 15.24
C GLU A 30 11.77 -9.14 14.44
N GLY A 31 12.33 -9.19 13.23
CA GLY A 31 12.21 -10.34 12.32
C GLY A 31 10.91 -10.38 11.50
N ALA A 32 9.99 -9.41 11.65
CA ALA A 32 8.84 -9.31 10.76
C ALA A 32 9.28 -9.05 9.31
N PRO A 33 8.59 -9.63 8.30
CA PRO A 33 8.89 -9.37 6.91
C PRO A 33 8.55 -7.93 6.51
N ASN A 34 9.31 -7.39 5.57
CA ASN A 34 8.92 -6.16 4.88
C ASN A 34 7.79 -6.49 3.89
N VAL A 35 6.75 -5.65 3.86
CA VAL A 35 5.63 -5.78 2.92
C VAL A 35 5.62 -4.55 2.02
N LEU A 36 5.69 -4.76 0.71
CA LEU A 36 5.54 -3.73 -0.31
C LEU A 36 4.24 -3.97 -1.08
N VAL A 37 3.35 -2.99 -1.07
CA VAL A 37 2.12 -3.01 -1.88
C VAL A 37 2.29 -1.98 -3.00
N VAL A 38 2.18 -2.46 -4.24
CA VAL A 38 2.18 -1.61 -5.44
C VAL A 38 0.79 -1.67 -6.04
N VAL A 39 0.16 -0.51 -6.18
CA VAL A 39 -1.15 -0.37 -6.84
C VAL A 39 -0.95 0.45 -8.09
N LEU A 40 -1.45 -0.06 -9.21
CA LEU A 40 -1.44 0.63 -10.50
C LEU A 40 -2.86 1.11 -10.78
N ASP A 41 -2.97 2.40 -11.12
CA ASP A 41 -4.24 3.02 -11.46
C ASP A 41 -4.64 2.69 -12.90
N ASP A 42 -5.93 2.45 -13.15
CA ASP A 42 -6.51 2.14 -14.48
C ASP A 42 -5.82 1.02 -15.30
N VAL A 43 -5.15 0.08 -14.64
CA VAL A 43 -4.57 -1.09 -15.32
C VAL A 43 -5.61 -2.21 -15.49
N GLY A 44 -5.93 -2.51 -16.74
CA GLY A 44 -6.76 -3.64 -17.15
C GLY A 44 -5.99 -4.97 -17.20
N PHE A 45 -6.74 -6.07 -17.15
CA PHE A 45 -6.19 -7.43 -17.06
C PHE A 45 -5.19 -7.79 -18.17
N ALA A 46 -5.48 -7.45 -19.42
CA ALA A 46 -4.65 -7.81 -20.58
C ALA A 46 -3.51 -6.81 -20.87
N GLN A 47 -3.16 -5.93 -19.93
CA GLN A 47 -2.09 -4.94 -20.11
C GLN A 47 -0.74 -5.37 -19.53
N LEU A 48 -0.65 -6.53 -18.89
CA LEU A 48 0.62 -7.10 -18.40
C LEU A 48 0.97 -8.38 -19.15
N GLY A 49 2.24 -8.56 -19.49
CA GLY A 49 2.78 -9.70 -20.23
C GLY A 49 2.44 -11.04 -19.59
N CYS A 50 2.51 -11.16 -18.26
CA CYS A 50 2.12 -12.35 -17.52
C CYS A 50 0.63 -12.74 -17.69
N TYR A 51 -0.24 -11.84 -18.16
CA TYR A 51 -1.63 -12.11 -18.52
C TYR A 51 -1.88 -12.18 -20.04
N GLY A 52 -0.83 -12.20 -20.87
CA GLY A 52 -0.90 -12.36 -22.32
C GLY A 52 -0.96 -11.04 -23.10
N SER A 53 -0.47 -9.93 -22.54
CA SER A 53 -0.34 -8.67 -23.26
C SER A 53 0.75 -8.72 -24.34
N ASP A 54 0.62 -7.87 -25.37
CA ASP A 54 1.68 -7.59 -26.36
C ASP A 54 2.72 -6.58 -25.85
N LEU A 55 2.52 -6.02 -24.65
CA LEU A 55 3.46 -5.09 -24.02
C LEU A 55 4.56 -5.85 -23.26
N ASP A 56 5.81 -5.44 -23.46
CA ASP A 56 6.94 -5.96 -22.70
C ASP A 56 6.93 -5.45 -21.25
N THR A 57 6.59 -6.33 -20.29
CA THR A 57 6.59 -6.02 -18.85
C THR A 57 7.54 -6.93 -18.05
N PRO A 58 8.83 -7.06 -18.44
CA PRO A 58 9.71 -8.12 -17.97
C PRO A 58 9.92 -8.16 -16.45
N ASN A 59 9.85 -7.01 -15.77
CA ASN A 59 9.99 -6.95 -14.32
C ASN A 59 8.74 -7.49 -13.59
N LEU A 60 7.53 -7.18 -14.10
CA LEU A 60 6.28 -7.71 -13.55
C LEU A 60 6.12 -9.19 -13.87
N ASP A 61 6.59 -9.60 -15.06
CA ASP A 61 6.57 -11.00 -15.48
C ASP A 61 7.50 -11.87 -14.62
N ALA A 62 8.71 -11.36 -14.31
CA ALA A 62 9.62 -12.03 -13.39
C ALA A 62 9.04 -12.16 -11.96
N LEU A 63 8.35 -11.12 -11.47
CA LEU A 63 7.67 -11.16 -10.17
C LEU A 63 6.55 -12.20 -10.15
N ALA A 64 5.75 -12.29 -11.23
CA ALA A 64 4.69 -13.28 -11.35
C ALA A 64 5.26 -14.71 -11.42
N ALA A 65 6.32 -14.93 -12.21
CA ALA A 65 6.98 -16.23 -12.35
C ALA A 65 7.66 -16.70 -11.03
N GLY A 66 8.15 -15.76 -10.22
CA GLY A 66 8.74 -16.04 -8.91
C GLY A 66 7.73 -16.09 -7.76
N GLY A 67 6.43 -15.94 -8.03
CA GLY A 67 5.41 -15.74 -7.00
C GLY A 67 4.09 -16.43 -7.32
N LEU A 68 2.99 -15.77 -6.92
CA LEU A 68 1.62 -16.21 -7.20
C LEU A 68 0.95 -15.23 -8.15
N GLN A 69 0.24 -15.75 -9.13
CA GLN A 69 -0.54 -14.98 -10.10
C GLN A 69 -2.02 -15.32 -9.95
N TYR A 70 -2.86 -14.30 -9.86
CA TYR A 70 -4.32 -14.46 -9.69
C TYR A 70 -5.04 -14.05 -10.96
N THR A 71 -5.77 -14.99 -11.58
CA THR A 71 -6.47 -14.75 -12.86
C THR A 71 -7.94 -14.35 -12.70
N ASN A 72 -8.45 -14.28 -11.45
CA ASN A 72 -9.86 -14.01 -11.14
C ASN A 72 -10.02 -13.01 -9.97
N PHE A 73 -9.18 -11.97 -9.95
CA PHE A 73 -9.23 -10.91 -8.96
C PHE A 73 -10.25 -9.84 -9.35
N HIS A 74 -11.06 -9.39 -8.39
CA HIS A 74 -12.10 -8.38 -8.61
C HIS A 74 -12.01 -7.28 -7.55
N THR A 75 -12.24 -6.05 -7.98
CA THR A 75 -12.48 -4.93 -7.06
C THR A 75 -13.96 -4.91 -6.70
N THR A 76 -14.27 -4.54 -5.45
CA THR A 76 -15.64 -4.28 -5.02
C THR A 76 -15.92 -2.80 -5.28
N ALA A 77 -16.59 -2.51 -6.40
CA ALA A 77 -17.11 -1.17 -6.69
C ALA A 77 -18.45 -0.94 -5.98
#